data_AF-X1ENH1-F1
#
_entry.id   AF-X1ENH1-F1
#
_cell.length_a   1.000
_cell.length_b   1.000
_cell.length_c   1.000
_cell.angle_alpha   90.00
_cell.angle_beta   90.00
_cell.angle_gamma   90.00
#
_symmetry.space_group_name_H-M   'P 1'
#
loop_
_entity.id
_entity.type
_entity.pdbx_description
1 polymer ?
#
loop_
_entity_poly.entity_id
_entity_poly.type
_entity_poly.pdbx_seq_one_letter_code
_entity_poly.pdbx_strand_id
1 'polypeptide(L)'
;MNLTRNKIFSGILILWLITSILVLLNIQFLYFRAIFSFIFLTIIPGLLIMLMLKIRKIGFWEYFVYSIGLSVTFLMFGGIA
;
A
#
# COMPACT_ATOMS: atom_id res chain seq x y z
N MET A 1 -9.48 -14.13 9.73
CA MET A 1 -8.54 -13.12 10.28
C MET A 1 -9.33 -11.85 10.56
N ASN A 2 -9.54 -11.50 11.83
CA ASN A 2 -10.39 -10.36 12.22
C ASN A 2 -9.60 -9.05 12.03
N LEU A 3 -9.49 -8.61 10.78
CA LEU A 3 -8.83 -7.36 10.39
C LEU A 3 -9.72 -6.18 10.78
N THR A 4 -9.57 -5.72 12.02
CA THR A 4 -10.23 -4.50 12.50
C THR A 4 -9.68 -3.29 11.74
N ARG A 5 -10.58 -2.40 11.30
CA ARG A 5 -10.27 -1.16 10.55
C ARG A 5 -9.09 -0.38 11.14
N ASN A 6 -9.00 -0.32 12.47
CA ASN A 6 -7.93 0.37 13.18
C ASN A 6 -6.54 -0.27 12.97
N LYS A 7 -6.45 -1.61 12.82
CA LYS A 7 -5.18 -2.30 12.56
C LYS A 7 -4.67 -2.03 11.15
N ILE A 8 -5.55 -2.03 10.16
CA ILE A 8 -5.17 -1.71 8.77
C ILE A 8 -4.73 -0.25 8.67
N PHE A 9 -5.48 0.66 9.29
CA PHE A 9 -5.16 2.08 9.29
C PHE A 9 -3.84 2.39 10.00
N SER A 10 -3.59 1.74 11.14
CA SER A 10 -2.31 1.82 11.85
C SER A 10 -1.15 1.30 11.00
N GLY A 11 -1.33 0.17 10.29
CA GLY A 11 -0.33 -0.35 9.36
C GLY A 11 0.02 0.60 8.22
N ILE A 12 -1.00 1.25 7.62
CA ILE A 12 -0.80 2.26 6.57
C ILE A 12 -0.04 3.48 7.12
N LEU A 13 -0.41 3.97 8.31
CA LEU A 13 0.27 5.09 8.97
C LEU A 13 1.74 4.79 9.27
N ILE A 14 2.03 3.59 9.78
CA ILE A 14 3.40 3.15 10.08
C ILE A 14 4.22 3.09 8.80
N LEU A 15 3.69 2.49 7.72
CA LEU A 15 4.37 2.45 6.42
C LEU A 15 4.65 3.84 5.86
N TRP A 16 3.70 4.77 6.00
CA TRP A 16 3.86 6.16 5.56
C TRP A 16 4.92 6.92 6.37
N LEU A 17 4.98 6.71 7.69
CA LEU A 17 6.01 7.30 8.54
C LEU A 17 7.40 6.77 8.17
N ILE A 18 7.53 5.46 7.95
CA ILE A 18 8.80 4.82 7.57
C ILE A 18 9.28 5.37 6.23
N THR A 19 8.42 5.43 5.21
CA THR A 19 8.80 5.99 3.89
C THR A 19 9.17 7.46 3.99
N SER A 20 8.41 8.25 4.76
CA SER A 20 8.68 9.67 4.96
C SER A 20 10.04 9.91 5.63
N ILE A 21 10.36 9.17 6.69
CA ILE A 21 11.64 9.24 7.41
C ILE A 21 12.80 8.83 6.50
N LEU A 22 12.64 7.76 5.72
CA LEU A 22 13.65 7.30 4.75
C LEU A 22 13.95 8.36 3.67
N VAL A 23 12.92 9.07 3.20
CA VAL A 23 13.07 10.16 2.23
C VAL A 23 13.75 11.37 2.88
N LEU A 24 13.35 11.76 4.09
CA LEU A 24 13.85 12.95 4.79
C LEU A 24 15.34 12.82 5.17
N LEU A 25 15.76 11.64 5.59
CA LEU A 25 17.16 11.36 5.94
C LEU A 25 18.05 11.12 4.70
N ASN A 26 17.47 11.13 3.48
CA ASN A 26 18.13 10.82 2.22
C ASN A 26 19.01 9.56 2.28
N ILE A 27 18.56 8.57 3.06
CA ILE A 27 19.28 7.31 3.23
C ILE A 27 19.08 6.48 1.96
N GLN A 28 20.00 6.63 1.01
CA GLN A 28 20.09 5.81 -0.19
C GLN A 28 20.80 4.47 0.06
N PHE A 29 20.94 4.06 1.32
CA PHE A 29 21.57 2.80 1.67
C PHE A 29 20.86 1.67 0.90
N LEU A 30 21.59 0.97 0.04
CA LEU A 30 21.17 -0.24 -0.70
C LEU A 30 19.75 -0.19 -1.30
N TYR A 31 19.34 0.93 -1.91
CA TYR A 31 18.02 1.07 -2.56
C TYR A 31 16.80 0.88 -1.65
N PHE A 32 16.97 0.89 -0.32
CA PHE A 32 15.87 0.72 0.64
C PHE A 32 14.73 1.71 0.40
N ARG A 33 15.07 2.96 0.03
CA ARG A 33 14.08 3.99 -0.35
C ARG A 33 13.18 3.52 -1.50
N ALA A 34 13.77 2.96 -2.55
CA ALA A 34 13.02 2.52 -3.74
C ALA A 34 12.13 1.32 -3.42
N ILE A 35 12.64 0.34 -2.67
CA ILE A 35 11.89 -0.86 -2.27
C ILE A 35 10.68 -0.48 -1.41
N PHE A 36 10.88 0.33 -0.37
CA PHE A 36 9.78 0.76 0.50
C PHE A 36 8.75 1.63 -0.23
N SER A 37 9.21 2.53 -1.12
CA SER A 37 8.31 3.36 -1.93
C SER A 37 7.50 2.52 -2.92
N PHE A 38 8.12 1.51 -3.53
CA PHE A 38 7.43 0.59 -4.44
C PHE A 38 6.38 -0.24 -3.72
N ILE A 39 6.71 -0.80 -2.55
CA ILE A 39 5.78 -1.57 -1.71
C ILE A 39 4.61 -0.68 -1.28
N PHE A 40 4.89 0.57 -0.87
CA PHE A 40 3.88 1.55 -0.51
C PHE A 40 2.92 1.79 -1.67
N LEU A 41 3.44 2.12 -2.85
CA LEU A 41 2.64 2.38 -4.04
C LEU A 41 1.85 1.15 -4.50
N THR A 42 2.42 -0.05 -4.40
CA THR A 42 1.81 -1.28 -4.94
C THR A 42 0.72 -1.85 -4.02
N ILE A 43 0.80 -1.63 -2.71
CA ILE A 43 -0.12 -2.26 -1.75
C ILE A 43 -1.18 -1.27 -1.27
N ILE A 44 -0.79 -0.06 -0.89
CA ILE A 44 -1.67 0.86 -0.15
C ILE A 44 -2.85 1.38 -0.96
N PRO A 45 -2.69 1.91 -2.18
CA PRO A 45 -3.85 2.43 -2.93
C PRO A 45 -4.83 1.32 -3.28
N GLY A 46 -4.34 0.13 -3.65
CA GLY A 46 -5.19 -1.02 -3.90
C GLY A 46 -5.98 -1.47 -2.68
N LEU A 47 -5.33 -1.55 -1.52
CA LEU A 47 -5.96 -1.93 -0.26
C LEU A 47 -6.98 -0.87 0.19
N LEU A 48 -6.67 0.42 0.00
CA LEU A 48 -7.61 1.53 0.21
C LEU A 48 -8.84 1.41 -0.69
N ILE A 49 -8.66 1.15 -1.99
CA ILE A 49 -9.77 0.98 -2.94
C ILE A 49 -10.64 -0.22 -2.54
N MET A 50 -10.04 -1.35 -2.18
CA MET A 50 -10.79 -2.53 -1.70
C MET A 50 -11.61 -2.22 -0.44
N LEU A 51 -11.08 -1.39 0.47
CA LEU A 51 -11.79 -0.93 1.66
C LEU A 51 -12.94 0.02 1.30
N MET A 52 -12.73 0.96 0.38
CA MET A 52 -13.77 1.89 -0.10
C MET A 52 -14.91 1.13 -0.79
N LEU A 53 -14.60 0.14 -1.61
CA LEU A 53 -15.55 -0.73 -2.29
C LEU A 53 -16.18 -1.79 -1.36
N LYS A 54 -15.79 -1.84 -0.08
CA LYS A 54 -16.28 -2.78 0.94
C LYS A 54 -16.16 -4.26 0.52
N ILE A 55 -15.13 -4.61 -0.25
CA ILE A 55 -14.92 -5.99 -0.70
C ILE A 55 -14.32 -6.80 0.46
N ARG A 56 -15.16 -7.62 1.12
CA ARG A 56 -14.80 -8.37 2.35
C ARG A 56 -14.94 -9.89 2.26
N LYS A 57 -15.61 -10.41 1.22
CA LYS A 57 -15.91 -11.84 1.06
C LYS A 57 -15.05 -12.48 -0.03
N ILE A 58 -13.73 -12.43 0.14
CA ILE A 58 -12.75 -12.98 -0.81
C ILE A 58 -11.66 -13.72 -0.04
N GLY A 59 -11.08 -14.74 -0.68
CA GLY A 59 -9.96 -15.49 -0.12
C GLY A 59 -8.71 -14.62 0.06
N PHE A 60 -7.78 -15.07 0.90
CA PHE A 60 -6.56 -14.30 1.20
C PHE A 60 -5.71 -14.02 -0.06
N TRP A 61 -5.53 -15.03 -0.92
CA TRP A 61 -4.77 -14.89 -2.17
C TRP A 61 -5.45 -13.98 -3.18
N GLU A 62 -6.77 -14.10 -3.33
CA GLU A 62 -7.56 -13.20 -4.17
C GLU A 62 -7.45 -11.77 -3.66
N TYR A 63 -7.55 -11.58 -2.35
CA TYR A 63 -7.42 -10.27 -1.72
C TYR A 63 -6.07 -9.62 -2.03
N PHE A 64 -4.99 -10.40 -1.97
CA PHE A 64 -3.64 -9.93 -2.30
C PHE A 64 -3.50 -9.54 -3.76
N VAL A 65 -3.96 -10.39 -4.68
CA VAL A 65 -3.91 -10.12 -6.13
C VAL A 65 -4.78 -8.92 -6.50
N TYR A 66 -5.98 -8.80 -5.94
CA TYR A 66 -6.85 -7.64 -6.14
C TYR A 66 -6.20 -6.35 -5.66
N SER A 67 -5.55 -6.37 -4.49
CA SER A 67 -4.85 -5.19 -3.98
C SER A 67 -3.75 -4.75 -4.94
N ILE A 68 -2.93 -5.67 -5.45
CA ILE A 68 -1.86 -5.33 -6.41
C ILE A 68 -2.46 -4.81 -7.71
N GLY A 69 -3.44 -5.52 -8.28
CA GLY A 69 -4.07 -5.15 -9.55
C GLY A 69 -4.76 -3.79 -9.49
N LEU A 70 -5.50 -3.50 -8.41
CA LEU A 70 -6.16 -2.21 -8.20
C LEU A 70 -5.16 -1.08 -7.99
N SER A 71 -4.04 -1.34 -7.30
CA SER A 71 -2.97 -0.35 -7.18
C SER A 71 -2.35 0.00 -8.53
N VAL A 72 -1.97 -1.01 -9.33
CA VAL A 72 -1.38 -0.80 -10.65
C VAL A 72 -2.35 -0.06 -11.56
N THR A 73 -3.63 -0.44 -11.52
CA THR A 73 -4.72 0.25 -12.23
C THR A 73 -4.81 1.71 -11.78
N PHE A 74 -4.80 1.97 -10.48
CA PHE A 74 -4.81 3.33 -9.94
C PHE A 74 -3.59 4.15 -10.39
N LEU A 75 -2.40 3.56 -10.44
CA LEU A 75 -1.19 4.22 -10.95
C LEU A 75 -1.29 4.52 -12.45
N MET A 76 -1.83 3.59 -13.25
CA MET A 76 -2.00 3.76 -14.69
C MET A 76 -3.03 4.84 -15.04
N PHE A 77 -4.18 4.87 -14.36
CA PHE A 77 -5.26 5.81 -14.64
C PHE A 77 -5.11 7.15 -13.91
N GLY A 78 -4.55 7.14 -12.69
CA GLY A 78 -4.30 8.34 -11.91
C GLY A 78 -3.04 9.09 -12.34
N GLY A 79 -2.11 8.41 -13.01
CA GLY A 79 -0.80 8.94 -13.38
C GLY A 79 0.13 9.07 -12.17
N ILE A 80 1.43 8.98 -12.43
CA ILE A 80 2.45 9.52 -11.54
C ILE A 80 2.57 10.99 -11.94
N ALA A 81 1.92 11.89 -11.19
CA ALA A 81 2.10 13.32 -11.35
C ALA A 81 3.54 13.74 -11.02
#